data_AF-A0A6L6YIZ0-F1
#
_entry.id   AF-A0A6L6YIZ0-F1
#
_cell.length_a   1.000
_cell.length_b   1.000
_cell.length_c   1.000
_cell.angle_alpha   90.00
_cell.angle_beta   90.00
_cell.angle_gamma   90.00
#
_symmetry.space_group_name_H-M   'P 1'
#
loop_
_entity.id
_entity.type
_entity.pdbx_description
1 polymer ?
#
loop_
_entity_poly.entity_id
_entity_poly.type
_entity_poly.pdbx_seq_one_letter_code
_entity_poly.pdbx_strand_id
1 'polypeptide(L)'
;MRFNGKTIFFSVLIFSIIMVNPPVVFWVNDYCVTHPLTFGWPTLYLWLEFWFVVMIVDFIVAALKLKAWNCSQDAKEIEQVSRPEF
;
A
#
# COMPACT_ATOMS: atom_id res chain seq x y z
N MET A 1 16.50 -3.18 15.25
CA MET A 1 15.67 -3.70 14.13
C MET A 1 15.95 -2.84 12.91
N ARG A 2 16.55 -3.40 11.86
CA ARG A 2 16.84 -2.65 10.63
C ARG A 2 15.56 -2.69 9.80
N PHE A 3 14.73 -1.66 9.90
CA PHE A 3 13.48 -1.59 9.13
C PHE A 3 13.85 -1.50 7.64
N ASN A 4 13.71 -2.62 6.93
CA ASN A 4 13.83 -2.63 5.48
C ASN A 4 12.62 -1.88 4.92
N GLY A 5 12.81 -0.93 4.01
CA GLY A 5 11.71 -0.15 3.43
C GLY A 5 10.56 -1.01 2.87
N LYS A 6 10.86 -2.24 2.43
CA LYS A 6 9.85 -3.24 2.03
C LYS A 6 8.93 -3.65 3.18
N THR A 7 9.48 -3.88 4.37
CA THR A 7 8.69 -4.26 5.55
C THR A 7 7.73 -3.13 5.94
N ILE A 8 8.19 -1.87 5.93
CA ILE A 8 7.33 -0.72 6.23
C ILE A 8 6.18 -0.62 5.22
N PHE A 9 6.50 -0.67 3.92
CA PHE A 9 5.50 -0.65 2.85
C PHE A 9 4.44 -1.75 3.04
N PHE A 10 4.86 -3.01 3.19
CA PHE A 10 3.89 -4.10 3.37
C PHE A 10 3.10 -3.99 4.67
N SER A 11 3.70 -3.48 5.76
CA SER A 11 2.96 -3.26 7.00
C SER A 11 1.88 -2.19 6.84
N VAL A 12 2.19 -1.05 6.21
CA VAL A 12 1.22 0.02 5.96
C VAL A 12 0.12 -0.45 5.00
N LEU A 13 0.49 -1.16 3.93
CA LEU A 13 -0.45 -1.71 2.97
C LEU A 13 -1.42 -2.73 3.62
N ILE A 14 -0.90 -3.73 4.34
CA ILE A 14 -1.72 -4.74 5.00
C ILE A 14 -2.64 -4.10 6.03
N PHE A 15 -2.11 -3.16 6.82
CA PHE A 15 -2.92 -2.45 7.81
C PHE A 15 -4.05 -1.68 7.14
N SER A 16 -3.76 -0.93 6.07
CA SER A 16 -4.76 -0.17 5.33
C SER A 16 -5.83 -1.08 4.71
N ILE A 17 -5.44 -2.23 4.17
CA ILE A 17 -6.39 -3.24 3.65
C ILE A 17 -7.33 -3.72 4.76
N ILE A 18 -6.81 -4.03 5.95
CA ILE A 18 -7.66 -4.45 7.08
C ILE A 18 -8.67 -3.36 7.44
N MET A 19 -8.27 -2.09 7.42
CA MET A 19 -9.12 -0.96 7.81
C MET A 19 -10.26 -0.67 6.83
N VAL A 20 -10.10 -1.06 5.56
CA VAL A 20 -11.13 -0.89 4.50
C VAL A 20 -11.88 -2.18 4.18
N ASN A 21 -11.65 -3.27 4.93
CA ASN A 21 -12.33 -4.54 4.75
C ASN A 21 -13.06 -5.02 6.02
N PRO A 22 -13.99 -5.98 5.91
CA PRO A 22 -14.50 -6.71 7.06
C PRO A 22 -13.37 -7.38 7.87
N PRO A 23 -13.48 -7.44 9.21
CA PRO A 23 -14.62 -7.00 10.04
C PRO A 23 -14.59 -5.50 10.40
N VAL A 24 -13.48 -4.79 10.18
CA VAL A 24 -13.30 -3.40 10.68
C VAL A 24 -14.32 -2.45 10.07
N VAL A 25 -14.59 -2.58 8.77
CA VAL A 25 -15.61 -1.74 8.11
C VAL A 25 -16.99 -1.90 8.74
N PHE A 26 -17.34 -3.08 9.29
CA PHE A 26 -18.61 -3.24 9.99
C PHE A 26 -18.63 -2.46 11.30
N TRP A 27 -17.55 -2.47 12.07
CA TRP A 27 -17.45 -1.67 13.29
C TRP A 27 -17.51 -0.17 13.00
N VAL A 28 -16.87 0.28 11.91
CA VAL A 28 -16.93 1.67 11.47
C VAL A 28 -18.34 2.03 11.00
N ASN A 29 -19.03 1.11 10.31
CA ASN A 29 -20.41 1.31 9.89
C ASN A 29 -21.35 1.44 11.09
N ASP A 30 -21.20 0.60 12.12
CA ASP A 30 -21.97 0.70 13.37
C ASP A 30 -21.72 2.04 14.06
N TYR A 31 -20.47 2.51 14.07
CA TYR A 31 -20.13 3.85 14.55
C TYR A 31 -20.83 4.94 13.73
N CYS A 32 -20.90 4.81 12.40
CA CYS A 32 -21.57 5.77 11.51
C CYS A 32 -23.09 5.86 11.74
N VAL A 33 -23.73 4.83 12.34
CA VAL A 33 -25.15 4.94 12.74
C VAL A 33 -25.34 6.02 13.81
N THR A 34 -24.38 6.13 14.74
CA THR A 34 -24.41 7.13 15.81
C THR A 34 -23.80 8.47 15.40
N HIS A 35 -22.84 8.44 14.47
CA HIS A 35 -22.12 9.62 13.98
C HIS A 35 -22.13 9.62 12.44
N PRO A 36 -23.27 9.90 11.79
CA PRO A 36 -23.41 9.76 10.34
C PRO A 36 -22.59 10.79 9.57
N LEU A 37 -22.37 11.97 10.16
CA LEU A 37 -21.62 13.05 9.57
C LEU A 37 -20.43 13.43 10.45
N THR A 38 -19.27 13.55 9.83
CA THR A 38 -18.06 14.10 10.43
C THR A 38 -17.65 15.31 9.60
N PHE A 39 -17.53 16.48 10.23
CA PHE A 39 -17.29 17.77 9.54
C PHE A 39 -18.28 18.10 8.41
N GLY A 40 -19.52 17.57 8.47
CA GLY A 40 -20.55 17.78 7.45
C GLY A 40 -20.52 16.79 6.27
N TRP A 41 -19.58 15.84 6.27
CA TRP A 41 -19.45 14.81 5.24
C TRP A 41 -19.80 13.44 5.81
N PRO A 42 -20.26 12.47 5.00
CA PRO A 42 -20.52 11.12 5.49
C PRO A 42 -19.28 10.51 6.16
N THR A 43 -19.42 10.08 7.41
CA THR A 43 -18.28 9.59 8.21
C THR A 43 -17.60 8.38 7.56
N LEU A 44 -18.39 7.46 6.99
CA LEU A 44 -17.87 6.29 6.28
C LEU A 44 -17.09 6.69 5.03
N TYR A 45 -17.54 7.73 4.32
CA TYR A 45 -16.83 8.26 3.15
C TYR A 45 -15.45 8.80 3.55
N LEU A 46 -15.38 9.62 4.60
CA LEU A 46 -14.12 10.16 5.11
C LEU A 46 -13.16 9.07 5.59
N TRP A 47 -13.67 8.02 6.22
CA TRP A 47 -12.86 6.87 6.64
C TRP A 47 -12.19 6.18 5.45
N LEU A 48 -12.97 5.86 4.41
CA LEU A 48 -12.45 5.16 3.24
C LEU A 48 -11.44 6.03 2.49
N GLU A 49 -11.77 7.29 2.24
CA GLU A 49 -10.86 8.23 1.55
C GLU A 49 -9.54 8.40 2.30
N PHE A 50 -9.58 8.50 3.64
CA PHE A 50 -8.37 8.59 4.44
C PHE A 50 -7.44 7.39 4.20
N TRP A 51 -7.97 6.16 4.26
CA TRP A 51 -7.16 4.95 4.06
C TRP A 51 -6.68 4.79 2.62
N PHE A 52 -7.48 5.19 1.63
CA PHE A 52 -7.04 5.21 0.23
C PHE A 52 -5.90 6.21 0.01
N VAL A 53 -5.98 7.41 0.58
CA VAL A 53 -4.90 8.42 0.51
C VAL A 53 -3.63 7.88 1.17
N VAL A 54 -3.74 7.25 2.34
CA VAL A 54 -2.60 6.61 3.02
C VAL A 54 -1.94 5.56 2.11
N MET A 55 -2.73 4.68 1.47
CA MET A 55 -2.19 3.70 0.54
C MET A 55 -1.49 4.36 -0.66
N ILE A 56 -2.12 5.33 -1.31
CA ILE A 56 -1.54 6.04 -2.47
C ILE A 56 -0.19 6.66 -2.09
N VAL A 57 -0.11 7.34 -0.95
CA VAL A 57 1.14 7.95 -0.46
C VAL A 57 2.20 6.89 -0.19
N ASP A 58 1.84 5.78 0.45
CA ASP A 58 2.77 4.69 0.72
C ASP A 58 3.32 4.07 -0.58
N PHE A 59 2.48 3.89 -1.60
CA PHE A 59 2.90 3.45 -2.94
C PHE A 59 3.87 4.44 -3.60
N ILE A 60 3.60 5.75 -3.54
CA ILE A 60 4.50 6.78 -4.09
C ILE A 60 5.85 6.73 -3.38
N VAL A 61 5.85 6.66 -2.05
CA VAL A 61 7.08 6.58 -1.25
C VAL A 61 7.86 5.31 -1.57
N ALA A 62 7.16 4.18 -1.70
CA ALA A 62 7.77 2.91 -2.08
C ALA A 62 8.40 2.98 -3.48
N ALA A 63 7.69 3.53 -4.48
CA ALA A 63 8.21 3.71 -5.83
C ALA A 63 9.47 4.59 -5.87
N LEU A 64 9.53 5.65 -5.05
CA LEU A 64 10.67 6.56 -5.02
C LEU A 64 11.88 6.03 -4.23
N LYS A 65 11.65 5.24 -3.18
CA LYS A 65 12.71 4.85 -2.22
C LYS A 65 13.12 3.38 -2.29
N LEU A 66 12.28 2.48 -2.80
CA LEU A 66 12.64 1.07 -2.90
C LEU A 66 13.62 0.89 -4.05
N LYS A 67 14.86 0.55 -3.70
CA LYS A 67 15.90 0.19 -4.68
C LYS A 67 15.42 -0.88 -5.67
N ALA A 68 14.55 -1.80 -5.26
CA ALA A 68 13.96 -2.83 -6.12
C ALA A 68 13.05 -2.31 -7.24
N TRP A 69 12.57 -1.07 -7.16
CA TRP A 69 11.83 -0.39 -8.23
C TRP A 69 12.78 0.43 -9.13
N ASN A 70 14.09 0.41 -8.88
CA ASN A 70 15.04 1.09 -9.74
C ASN A 70 15.24 0.30 -11.04
N CYS A 71 14.48 0.64 -12.09
CA CYS A 71 14.58 0.04 -13.41
C CYS A 71 15.98 0.13 -14.05
N SER A 72 16.89 0.97 -13.51
CA SER A 72 18.28 0.98 -13.95
C SER A 72 19.03 -0.31 -13.59
N GLN A 73 18.51 -1.13 -12.67
CA GLN A 73 19.10 -2.42 -12.33
C GLN A 73 18.89 -3.49 -13.41
N ASP A 74 17.84 -3.33 -14.22
CA ASP A 74 17.47 -4.25 -15.30
C ASP A 74 18.18 -3.91 -16.62
N ALA A 75 18.87 -2.77 -16.69
CA ALA A 75 19.73 -2.38 -17.81
C ALA A 75 21.07 -3.15 -17.85
N LYS A 76 21.10 -4.39 -17.34
CA LYS A 76 22.25 -5.26 -17.52
C LYS A 76 22.26 -5.75 -18.97
N GLU A 77 23.43 -5.68 -19.60
CA GLU A 77 23.63 -6.24 -20.92
C GLU A 77 23.29 -7.74 -20.89
N ILE A 78 22.48 -8.18 -21.85
CA ILE A 78 22.10 -9.59 -21.95
C ILE A 78 23.30 -10.36 -22.45
N GLU A 79 23.97 -11.10 -21.57
CA GLU A 79 25.07 -11.97 -21.95
C GLU A 79 24.56 -13.10 -22.86
N GLN A 80 25.07 -13.16 -24.09
CA GLN A 80 24.78 -14.27 -25.00
C GLN A 80 25.51 -15.51 -24.50
N VAL A 81 24.80 -16.41 -23.83
CA VAL A 81 25.36 -17.70 -23.40
C VAL A 81 25.36 -18.66 -24.60
N SER A 82 26.53 -19.22 -24.93
CA SER A 82 26.63 -20.25 -25.96
C SER A 82 25.86 -21.51 -25.55
N ARG A 83 25.08 -22.06 -26.47
CA ARG A 83 24.42 -23.36 -26.26
C ARG A 83 25.51 -24.44 -26.05
N PRO A 84 25.44 -25.27 -24.99
CA PRO A 84 26.37 -26.38 -24.84
C PRO A 84 26.14 -27.37 -25.99
N GLU A 85 27.23 -27.73 -26.67
CA GLU A 85 27.24 -28.80 -27.67
C GLU A 85 27.23 -30.13 -26.90
N PHE A 86 26.28 -31.02 -27.23
CA PHE A 86 26.14 -32.35 -26.62
C PHE A 86 27.17 -33.32 -27.19
#